data_AF-A0A165HYD2-F1
#
_entry.id   AF-A0A165HYD2-F1
#
_cell.length_a   1.000
_cell.length_b   1.000
_cell.length_c   1.000
_cell.angle_alpha   90.00
_cell.angle_beta   90.00
_cell.angle_gamma   90.00
#
_symmetry.space_group_name_H-M   'P 1'
#
loop_
_entity.id
_entity.type
_entity.pdbx_description
1 polymer ?
#
loop_
_entity_poly.entity_id
_entity_poly.type
_entity_poly.pdbx_seq_one_letter_code
_entity_poly.pdbx_strand_id
1 'polypeptide(L)'
;MSRHYSPDLKTLAIYLYSKNAFKSISHVFDMLGPARLLQEIDNAQDYADQLESDMMSELENGRLVRLLCKFGFINERPEFDMDPRWAETGERYPIKLFRDYVFHQTDERGNAVLNLGHVISCLNKLDAGSEERVMLISREEQTCLVMTYKEIKACIETAFGELSRTR
;
A
#
# COMPACT_ATOMS: atom_id res chain seq x y z
N MET A 1 -21.38 -39.90 18.46
CA MET A 1 -21.10 -38.74 19.33
C MET A 1 -19.84 -38.95 20.18
N SER A 2 -19.80 -39.86 21.15
CA SER A 2 -18.68 -40.00 22.12
C SER A 2 -17.34 -40.51 21.57
N ARG A 3 -17.30 -40.98 20.32
CA ARG A 3 -16.07 -41.52 19.70
C ARG A 3 -15.28 -40.46 18.90
N HIS A 4 -15.93 -39.35 18.54
CA HIS A 4 -15.36 -38.33 17.63
C HIS A 4 -15.52 -36.88 18.14
N TYR A 5 -16.28 -36.66 19.20
CA TYR A 5 -16.58 -35.32 19.71
C TYR A 5 -16.37 -35.21 21.21
N SER A 6 -16.18 -33.98 21.68
CA SER A 6 -16.00 -33.68 23.09
C SER A 6 -17.21 -34.11 23.92
N PRO A 7 -16.99 -34.50 25.20
CA PRO A 7 -18.07 -34.86 26.11
C PRO A 7 -19.06 -33.70 26.32
N ASP A 8 -18.60 -32.44 26.23
CA ASP A 8 -19.43 -31.25 26.38
C ASP A 8 -20.41 -31.12 25.21
N LEU A 9 -19.98 -31.40 23.97
CA LEU A 9 -20.86 -31.37 22.80
C LEU A 9 -21.96 -32.44 22.92
N LYS A 10 -21.62 -33.63 23.44
CA LYS A 10 -22.60 -34.68 23.72
C LYS A 10 -23.62 -34.23 24.77
N THR A 11 -23.16 -33.57 25.83
CA THR A 11 -24.02 -33.07 26.92
C THR A 11 -24.96 -31.97 26.42
N LEU A 12 -24.44 -31.03 25.63
CA LEU A 12 -25.23 -30.00 24.97
C LEU A 12 -26.29 -30.58 24.04
N ALA A 13 -25.94 -31.57 23.21
CA ALA A 13 -26.90 -32.23 22.32
C ALA A 13 -28.04 -32.92 23.07
N ILE A 14 -27.74 -33.59 24.19
CA ILE A 14 -28.76 -34.23 25.04
C ILE A 14 -29.65 -33.16 25.70
N TYR A 15 -29.08 -32.08 26.22
CA TYR A 15 -29.83 -30.98 26.80
C TYR A 15 -30.81 -30.36 25.78
N LEU A 16 -30.33 -30.07 24.57
CA LEU A 16 -31.14 -29.52 23.48
C LEU A 16 -32.21 -30.49 23.00
N TYR A 17 -31.97 -31.81 23.03
CA TYR A 17 -32.94 -32.83 22.63
C TYR A 17 -34.02 -33.12 23.70
N SER A 18 -33.72 -32.89 24.98
CA SER A 18 -34.65 -33.19 26.07
C SER A 18 -35.99 -32.44 25.93
N LYS A 19 -37.12 -33.05 26.31
CA LYS A 19 -38.47 -32.40 26.26
C LYS A 19 -38.69 -31.36 27.38
N ASN A 20 -37.62 -30.83 27.96
CA ASN A 20 -37.70 -29.91 29.09
C ASN A 20 -38.24 -28.54 28.62
N ALA A 21 -39.24 -28.01 29.31
CA ALA A 21 -39.96 -26.79 28.90
C ALA A 21 -39.20 -25.48 29.20
N PHE A 22 -38.22 -25.53 30.12
CA PHE A 22 -37.48 -24.35 30.59
C PHE A 22 -36.03 -24.39 30.11
N LYS A 23 -35.82 -24.25 28.80
CA LYS A 23 -34.47 -24.09 28.24
C LYS A 23 -34.13 -22.60 28.14
N SER A 24 -32.97 -22.21 28.65
CA SER A 24 -32.41 -20.87 28.49
C SER A 24 -31.09 -20.90 27.74
N ILE A 25 -30.84 -19.84 26.96
CA ILE A 25 -29.56 -19.64 26.26
C ILE A 25 -28.41 -19.38 27.24
N SER A 26 -28.68 -18.74 28.39
CA SER A 26 -27.67 -18.53 29.44
C SER A 26 -27.09 -19.85 29.93
N HIS A 27 -27.93 -20.87 30.13
CA HIS A 27 -27.47 -22.19 30.55
C HIS A 27 -26.65 -22.90 29.46
N VAL A 28 -26.91 -22.61 28.19
CA VAL A 28 -26.09 -23.09 27.07
C VAL A 28 -24.70 -22.44 27.09
N PHE A 29 -24.62 -21.14 27.37
CA PHE A 29 -23.33 -20.47 27.56
C PHE A 29 -22.55 -21.04 28.76
N ASP A 30 -23.23 -21.33 29.88
CA ASP A 30 -22.60 -21.98 31.03
C ASP A 30 -22.07 -23.38 30.68
N MET A 31 -22.81 -24.17 29.88
CA MET A 31 -22.39 -25.50 29.42
C MET A 31 -21.24 -25.46 28.40
N LEU A 32 -21.18 -24.43 27.55
CA LEU A 32 -20.06 -24.23 26.62
C LEU A 32 -18.78 -23.79 27.35
N GLY A 33 -18.95 -23.13 28.49
CA GLY A 33 -17.89 -22.65 29.35
C GLY A 33 -17.22 -21.37 28.81
N PRO A 34 -16.70 -20.52 29.71
CA PRO A 34 -16.10 -19.25 29.33
C PRO A 34 -14.89 -19.42 28.42
N ALA A 35 -14.12 -20.51 28.56
CA ALA A 35 -12.91 -20.74 27.77
C ALA A 35 -13.18 -20.85 26.26
N ARG A 36 -14.23 -21.57 25.85
CA ARG A 36 -14.58 -21.67 24.42
C ARG A 36 -15.16 -20.37 23.88
N LEU A 37 -15.99 -19.69 24.68
CA LEU A 37 -16.54 -18.41 24.27
C LEU A 37 -15.44 -17.36 24.09
N LEU A 38 -14.50 -17.28 25.02
CA LEU A 38 -13.34 -16.41 24.92
C LEU A 38 -12.47 -16.78 23.72
N GLN A 39 -12.21 -18.06 23.49
CA GLN A 39 -11.46 -18.51 22.32
C GLN A 39 -12.13 -18.11 21.00
N GLU A 40 -13.45 -18.21 20.89
CA GLU A 40 -14.16 -17.77 19.67
C GLU A 40 -14.11 -16.24 19.51
N ILE A 41 -14.12 -15.47 20.60
CA ILE A 41 -13.95 -14.02 20.57
C ILE A 41 -12.52 -13.68 20.14
N ASP A 42 -11.51 -14.32 20.72
CA ASP A 42 -10.11 -14.13 20.38
C ASP A 42 -9.88 -14.45 18.89
N ASN A 43 -10.37 -15.59 18.40
CA ASN A 43 -10.29 -15.95 16.99
C ASN A 43 -10.96 -14.91 16.07
N ALA A 44 -12.10 -14.36 16.48
CA ALA A 44 -12.80 -13.33 15.71
C ALA A 44 -12.02 -12.01 15.69
N GLN A 45 -11.34 -11.66 16.79
CA GLN A 45 -10.49 -10.48 16.90
C GLN A 45 -9.21 -10.66 16.08
N ASP A 46 -8.52 -11.80 16.21
CA ASP A 46 -7.34 -12.13 15.42
C ASP A 46 -7.63 -12.06 13.91
N TYR A 47 -8.80 -12.57 13.49
CA TYR A 47 -9.24 -12.48 12.11
C TYR A 47 -9.52 -11.03 11.66
N ALA A 48 -10.11 -10.21 12.54
CA ALA A 48 -10.33 -8.80 12.27
C ALA A 48 -9.00 -8.04 12.11
N ASP A 49 -8.03 -8.30 12.99
CA ASP A 49 -6.69 -7.70 12.93
C ASP A 49 -5.95 -8.09 11.64
N GLN A 50 -6.08 -9.36 11.22
CA GLN A 50 -5.52 -9.82 9.95
C GLN A 50 -6.16 -9.08 8.76
N LEU A 51 -7.49 -8.99 8.72
CA LEU A 51 -8.19 -8.26 7.66
C LEU A 51 -7.81 -6.78 7.63
N GLU A 52 -7.64 -6.15 8.79
CA GLU A 52 -7.21 -4.76 8.88
C GLU A 52 -5.79 -4.58 8.34
N SER A 53 -4.86 -5.47 8.71
CA SER A 53 -3.49 -5.49 8.19
C SER A 53 -3.46 -5.63 6.66
N ASP A 54 -4.20 -6.58 6.12
CA ASP A 54 -4.29 -6.80 4.67
C ASP A 54 -4.88 -5.57 3.98
N MET A 55 -5.95 -4.99 4.53
CA MET A 55 -6.58 -3.78 3.99
C MET A 55 -5.62 -2.57 4.00
N MET A 56 -4.84 -2.39 5.07
CA MET A 56 -3.84 -1.33 5.15
C MET A 56 -2.79 -1.46 4.04
N SER A 57 -2.30 -2.67 3.78
CA SER A 57 -1.33 -2.93 2.71
C SER A 57 -1.91 -2.63 1.32
N GLU A 58 -3.15 -3.01 1.05
CA GLU A 58 -3.83 -2.74 -0.22
C GLU A 58 -4.17 -1.26 -0.42
N LEU A 59 -4.43 -0.53 0.66
CA LEU A 59 -4.62 0.92 0.61
C LEU A 59 -3.34 1.62 0.12
N GLU A 60 -2.17 1.21 0.63
CA GLU A 60 -0.87 1.73 0.19
C GLU A 60 -0.64 1.41 -1.29
N ASN A 61 -0.88 0.17 -1.72
CA ASN A 61 -0.81 -0.23 -3.13
C ASN A 61 -1.69 0.67 -4.01
N GLY A 62 -2.92 0.96 -3.58
CA GLY A 62 -3.82 1.87 -4.29
C GLY A 62 -3.28 3.30 -4.41
N ARG A 63 -2.61 3.82 -3.38
CA ARG A 63 -1.95 5.15 -3.42
C ARG A 63 -0.79 5.15 -4.40
N LEU A 64 0.06 4.13 -4.35
CA LEU A 64 1.21 3.98 -5.23
C LEU A 64 0.79 3.83 -6.70
N VAL A 65 -0.23 3.02 -6.99
CA VAL A 65 -0.77 2.87 -8.36
C VAL A 65 -1.25 4.20 -8.92
N ARG A 66 -1.98 5.00 -8.13
CA ARG A 66 -2.42 6.33 -8.58
C ARG A 66 -1.23 7.26 -8.89
N LEU A 67 -0.18 7.20 -8.08
CA LEU A 67 1.04 7.98 -8.30
C LEU A 67 1.79 7.53 -9.55
N LEU A 68 1.93 6.21 -9.76
CA LEU A 68 2.51 5.63 -10.98
C LEU A 68 1.72 6.04 -12.23
N CYS A 69 0.38 6.06 -12.14
CA CYS A 69 -0.45 6.57 -13.23
C CYS A 69 -0.17 8.05 -13.53
N LYS A 70 0.02 8.91 -12.51
CA LYS A 70 0.40 10.32 -12.73
C LYS A 70 1.72 10.43 -13.47
N PHE A 71 2.74 9.65 -13.06
CA PHE A 71 4.00 9.56 -13.80
C PHE A 71 3.76 9.13 -15.26
N GLY A 72 2.96 8.09 -15.49
CA GLY A 72 2.65 7.61 -16.84
C GLY A 72 1.90 8.61 -17.71
N PHE A 73 1.06 9.48 -17.14
CA PHE A 73 0.38 10.55 -17.89
C PHE A 73 1.30 11.73 -18.22
N ILE A 74 2.26 12.01 -17.36
CA ILE A 74 3.21 13.10 -17.51
C ILE A 74 4.31 12.68 -18.48
N ASN A 75 5.06 11.62 -18.14
CA ASN A 75 6.34 11.30 -18.76
C ASN A 75 6.24 10.99 -20.28
N GLU A 76 7.32 11.30 -21.00
CA GLU A 76 7.55 10.99 -22.43
C GLU A 76 6.41 11.34 -23.40
N ARG A 77 5.63 12.37 -23.09
CA ARG A 77 4.58 12.83 -24.01
C ARG A 77 5.17 13.36 -25.32
N PRO A 78 4.77 12.81 -26.48
CA PRO A 78 5.37 13.16 -27.77
C PRO A 78 5.10 14.61 -28.18
N GLU A 79 3.99 15.20 -27.70
CA GLU A 79 3.66 16.62 -27.93
C GLU A 79 4.71 17.58 -27.38
N PHE A 80 5.52 17.12 -26.42
CA PHE A 80 6.49 17.93 -25.69
C PHE A 80 7.96 17.51 -25.92
N ASP A 81 8.22 16.59 -26.84
CA ASP A 81 9.57 16.07 -27.12
C ASP A 81 10.54 17.17 -27.61
N MET A 82 9.99 18.28 -28.13
CA MET A 82 10.71 19.48 -28.56
C MET A 82 10.38 20.73 -27.70
N ASP A 83 9.62 20.58 -26.61
CA ASP A 83 9.22 21.70 -25.74
C ASP A 83 10.39 22.10 -24.82
N PRO A 84 10.87 23.36 -24.85
CA PRO A 84 11.91 23.84 -23.94
C PRO A 84 11.58 23.66 -22.45
N ARG A 85 10.30 23.54 -22.06
CA ARG A 85 9.86 23.27 -20.68
C ARG A 85 10.06 21.80 -20.25
N TRP A 86 10.31 20.92 -21.21
CA TRP A 86 10.64 19.51 -21.04
C TRP A 86 12.11 19.20 -21.33
N ALA A 87 12.82 20.18 -21.89
CA ALA A 87 14.27 20.16 -22.03
C ALA A 87 14.96 20.19 -20.65
N GLU A 88 16.27 20.00 -20.65
CA GLU A 88 17.08 19.87 -19.42
C GLU A 88 17.05 21.08 -18.47
N THR A 89 16.56 22.23 -18.96
CA THR A 89 16.39 23.46 -18.19
C THR A 89 14.93 23.77 -17.85
N GLY A 90 14.01 22.85 -18.15
CA GLY A 90 12.58 23.05 -18.00
C GLY A 90 12.04 22.70 -16.60
N GLU A 91 10.92 23.31 -16.23
CA GLU A 91 10.26 23.11 -14.92
C GLU A 91 9.86 21.65 -14.64
N ARG A 92 9.77 20.81 -15.68
CA ARG A 92 9.42 19.39 -15.59
C ARG A 92 10.63 18.46 -15.56
N TYR A 93 11.84 18.98 -15.74
CA TYR A 93 13.08 18.19 -15.71
C TYR A 93 13.31 17.42 -14.39
N PRO A 94 12.99 17.98 -13.20
CA PRO A 94 13.07 17.22 -11.94
C PRO A 94 12.26 15.92 -11.93
N ILE A 95 11.10 15.91 -12.60
CA ILE A 95 10.23 14.72 -12.67
C ILE A 95 10.91 13.63 -13.51
N LYS A 96 11.54 14.01 -14.62
CA LYS A 96 12.30 13.11 -15.50
C LYS A 96 13.49 12.48 -14.76
N LEU A 97 14.25 13.30 -14.02
CA LEU A 97 15.39 12.79 -13.24
C LEU A 97 14.93 11.89 -12.09
N PHE A 98 13.83 12.24 -11.42
CA PHE A 98 13.28 11.41 -10.36
C PHE A 98 12.80 10.04 -10.88
N ARG A 99 12.16 10.00 -12.06
CA ARG A 99 11.82 8.74 -12.74
C ARG A 99 13.08 7.89 -12.98
N ASP A 100 14.15 8.48 -13.48
CA ASP A 100 15.40 7.75 -13.72
C ASP A 100 16.03 7.25 -12.40
N TYR A 101 16.05 8.07 -11.36
CA TYR A 101 16.50 7.68 -10.02
C TYR A 101 15.72 6.51 -9.43
N VAL A 102 14.40 6.44 -9.66
CA VAL A 102 13.55 5.38 -9.10
C VAL A 102 13.56 4.11 -9.95
N PHE A 103 13.46 4.23 -11.28
CA PHE A 103 13.17 3.08 -12.15
C PHE A 103 14.34 2.63 -13.02
N HIS A 104 15.39 3.44 -13.16
CA HIS A 104 16.53 3.17 -14.05
C HIS A 104 17.84 3.06 -13.28
N GLN A 105 17.81 2.40 -12.12
CA GLN A 105 19.02 2.14 -11.33
C GLN A 105 19.98 1.22 -12.10
N THR A 106 21.27 1.51 -12.00
CA THR A 106 22.35 0.68 -12.53
C THR A 106 23.37 0.35 -11.44
N ASP A 107 23.99 -0.82 -11.53
CA ASP A 107 25.11 -1.19 -10.66
C ASP A 107 26.44 -0.59 -11.16
N GLU A 108 27.52 -0.82 -10.41
CA GLU A 108 28.88 -0.37 -10.77
C GLU A 108 29.38 -0.89 -12.14
N ARG A 109 28.71 -1.91 -12.70
CA ARG A 109 29.03 -2.53 -13.99
C ARG A 109 28.08 -2.06 -15.10
N GLY A 110 27.14 -1.17 -14.80
CA GLY A 110 26.14 -0.65 -15.73
C GLY A 110 24.95 -1.59 -15.98
N ASN A 111 24.79 -2.67 -15.20
CA ASN A 111 23.63 -3.56 -15.32
C ASN A 111 22.41 -2.95 -14.65
N ALA A 112 21.23 -3.13 -15.24
CA ALA A 112 19.98 -2.67 -14.65
C ALA A 112 19.68 -3.37 -13.31
N VAL A 113 19.34 -2.57 -12.29
CA VAL A 113 18.97 -3.04 -10.95
C VAL A 113 17.46 -2.89 -10.75
N LEU A 114 16.78 -4.02 -10.57
CA LEU A 114 15.33 -4.06 -10.32
C LEU A 114 15.05 -4.26 -8.83
N ASN A 115 15.13 -3.18 -8.05
CA ASN A 115 14.89 -3.22 -6.61
C ASN A 115 13.52 -2.63 -6.26
N LEU A 116 12.53 -3.50 -6.02
CA LEU A 116 11.18 -3.06 -5.66
C LEU A 116 11.12 -2.37 -4.29
N GLY A 117 11.98 -2.75 -3.34
CA GLY A 117 12.05 -2.09 -2.04
C GLY A 117 12.48 -0.62 -2.15
N HIS A 118 13.43 -0.32 -3.05
CA HIS A 118 13.81 1.05 -3.38
C HIS A 118 12.64 1.83 -3.98
N VAL A 119 11.95 1.23 -4.97
CA VAL A 119 10.81 1.86 -5.65
C VAL A 119 9.70 2.20 -4.65
N ILE A 120 9.27 1.23 -3.84
CA ILE A 120 8.21 1.42 -2.84
C ILE A 120 8.62 2.49 -1.82
N SER A 121 9.85 2.44 -1.30
CA SER A 121 10.34 3.44 -0.34
C SER A 121 10.31 4.85 -0.93
N CYS A 122 10.81 5.03 -2.15
CA CYS A 122 10.84 6.33 -2.82
C CYS A 122 9.43 6.86 -3.09
N LEU A 123 8.52 6.01 -3.57
CA LEU A 123 7.15 6.43 -3.87
C LEU A 123 6.35 6.71 -2.59
N ASN A 124 6.56 5.97 -1.50
CA ASN A 124 5.94 6.26 -0.21
C ASN A 124 6.42 7.60 0.36
N LYS A 125 7.73 7.89 0.28
CA LYS A 125 8.29 9.20 0.67
C LYS A 125 7.74 10.34 -0.20
N LEU A 126 7.59 10.09 -1.50
CA LEU A 126 7.01 11.04 -2.44
C LEU A 126 5.53 11.31 -2.13
N ASP A 127 4.74 10.26 -1.93
CA ASP A 127 3.32 10.39 -1.63
C ASP A 127 3.06 11.03 -0.26
N ALA A 128 3.92 10.76 0.73
CA ALA A 128 3.90 11.47 2.01
C ALA A 128 4.33 12.95 1.89
N GLY A 129 5.10 13.31 0.85
CA GLY A 129 5.68 14.64 0.71
C GLY A 129 6.74 14.92 1.78
N SER A 130 7.66 13.97 1.98
CA SER A 130 8.73 14.06 2.98
C SER A 130 9.69 15.24 2.72
N GLU A 131 10.23 15.82 3.81
CA GLU A 131 11.29 16.84 3.78
C GLU A 131 12.69 16.21 3.55
N GLU A 132 12.77 14.88 3.45
CA GLU A 132 14.02 14.18 3.07
C GLU A 132 14.50 14.65 1.69
N ARG A 133 15.80 14.92 1.59
CA ARG A 133 16.44 15.36 0.34
C ARG A 133 16.99 14.17 -0.43
N VAL A 134 16.78 14.17 -1.74
CA VAL A 134 17.33 13.22 -2.68
C VAL A 134 18.20 13.95 -3.70
N MET A 135 19.29 13.30 -4.12
CA MET A 135 20.18 13.79 -5.17
C MET A 135 19.77 13.16 -6.50
N LEU A 136 19.44 13.99 -7.47
CA LEU A 136 19.00 13.62 -8.80
C LEU A 136 20.09 14.01 -9.81
N ILE A 137 20.63 13.03 -10.51
CA ILE A 137 21.76 13.22 -11.42
C ILE A 137 21.30 12.91 -12.85
N SER A 138 21.68 13.75 -13.82
CA SER A 138 21.43 13.48 -15.23
C SER A 138 22.26 12.30 -15.72
N ARG A 139 21.83 11.63 -16.81
CA ARG A 139 22.54 10.46 -17.35
C ARG A 139 23.97 10.78 -17.82
N GLU A 140 24.21 12.02 -18.22
CA GLU A 140 25.54 12.50 -18.63
C GLU A 140 26.36 13.02 -17.45
N GLU A 141 25.83 12.94 -16.22
CA GLU A 141 26.45 13.45 -14.98
C GLU A 141 26.75 14.97 -14.99
N GLN A 142 26.20 15.70 -15.95
CA GLN A 142 26.41 17.15 -16.10
C GLN A 142 25.54 17.98 -15.15
N THR A 143 24.38 17.45 -14.76
CA THR A 143 23.40 18.17 -13.92
C THR A 143 23.14 17.38 -12.65
N CYS A 144 23.23 18.06 -11.51
CA CYS A 144 22.92 17.51 -10.19
C CYS A 144 21.93 18.44 -9.49
N LEU A 145 20.76 17.92 -9.15
CA LEU A 145 19.71 18.61 -8.39
C LEU A 145 19.53 17.94 -7.04
N VAL A 146 19.57 18.72 -5.96
CA VAL A 146 19.21 18.25 -4.62
C VAL A 146 17.86 18.82 -4.26
N MET A 147 16.85 17.96 -4.15
CA MET A 147 15.46 18.36 -3.89
C MET A 147 14.84 17.51 -2.81
N THR A 148 13.86 18.06 -2.10
CA THR A 148 13.02 17.30 -1.17
C THR A 148 11.95 16.51 -1.92
N TYR A 149 11.51 15.39 -1.36
CA TYR A 149 10.35 14.66 -1.90
C TYR A 149 9.09 15.55 -1.97
N LYS A 150 8.94 16.50 -1.04
CA LYS A 150 7.88 17.50 -1.04
C LYS A 150 7.90 18.41 -2.27
N GLU A 151 9.07 18.94 -2.64
CA GLU A 151 9.22 19.77 -3.84
C GLU A 151 8.92 18.97 -5.11
N ILE A 152 9.43 17.74 -5.19
CA ILE A 152 9.18 16.85 -6.33
C ILE A 152 7.68 16.54 -6.46
N LYS A 153 7.00 16.29 -5.34
CA LYS A 153 5.55 16.10 -5.30
C LYS A 153 4.82 17.33 -5.86
N ALA A 154 5.22 18.54 -5.46
CA ALA A 154 4.62 19.77 -5.95
C ALA A 154 4.81 19.95 -7.47
N CYS A 155 5.97 19.59 -8.02
CA CYS A 155 6.21 19.57 -9.47
C CYS A 155 5.25 18.61 -10.19
N ILE A 156 5.07 17.39 -9.66
CA ILE A 156 4.18 16.37 -10.24
C ILE A 156 2.72 16.83 -10.19
N GLU A 157 2.25 17.35 -9.06
CA GLU A 157 0.86 17.84 -8.93
C GLU A 157 0.58 19.03 -9.85
N THR A 158 1.54 19.95 -9.98
CA THR A 158 1.43 21.08 -10.92
C THR A 158 1.35 20.58 -12.37
N ALA A 159 2.29 19.71 -12.78
CA ALA A 159 2.32 19.16 -14.14
C ALA A 159 1.06 18.36 -14.47
N PHE A 160 0.60 17.51 -13.55
CA PHE A 160 -0.65 16.77 -13.70
C PHE A 160 -1.87 17.69 -13.77
N GLY A 161 -1.90 18.73 -12.92
CA GLY A 161 -2.94 19.74 -12.88
C GLY A 161 -3.09 20.46 -14.22
N GLU A 162 -1.96 20.90 -14.82
CA GLU A 162 -1.94 21.55 -16.13
C GLU A 162 -2.50 20.64 -17.23
N LEU A 163 -2.11 19.36 -17.26
CA LEU A 163 -2.63 18.39 -18.23
C LEU A 163 -4.15 18.19 -18.05
N SER A 164 -4.63 18.11 -16.82
CA SER A 164 -6.06 17.91 -16.54
C SER A 164 -6.95 19.11 -16.89
N ARG A 165 -6.38 20.33 -16.86
CA ARG A 165 -7.08 21.60 -17.12
C ARG A 165 -7.15 21.98 -18.60
N THR A 166 -6.49 21.24 -19.50
CA THR A 166 -6.47 21.54 -20.94
C THR A 166 -7.79 21.16 -21.63
N ARG A 167 -8.91 21.69 -21.12
CA ARG A 167 -10.25 21.67 -21.74
C ARG A 167 -10.69 23.07 -22.10
#